data_AF-A0A8D0N5B2-F1
#
_entry.id   AF-A0A8D0N5B2-F1
#
_cell.length_a   1.000
_cell.length_b   1.000
_cell.length_c   1.000
_cell.angle_alpha   90.00
_cell.angle_beta   90.00
_cell.angle_gamma   90.00
#
_symmetry.space_group_name_H-M   'P 1'
#
loop_
_entity.id
_entity.type
_entity.pdbx_description
1 polymer ?
#
loop_
_entity_poly.entity_id
_entity_poly.type
_entity_poly.pdbx_seq_one_letter_code
_entity_poly.pdbx_strand_id
1 'polypeptide(L)'
;MSGNGNAAATAVSPEPVTLASSGFRPSGATIGPKLPPSVVYCNSNSGSSCHFSLVSSCFSGSVRKQKEENSPKMRVIRVGTRKSQLARIQTDSVVATLKALYPGLQFEIIAMSTTGDKILDTALSKIGEKSLFTKELEHALERNEVDLVVHSLKDLPTVLPPGFTIGAVCKRECPYDAVVFHPKFVGKTLETLPEKSVVGTSSLRRAAQLQRKFPHLEFKSIRGNLNTRLRKLDELQEFSAIILAAAGLQRMGWQNRVGQILHPEECMYAVGQGALGVEVRAKDQDILDLVGVLHDPETLLRCIAERAFLRHLEGGCSVPVAVHTAMKDGQLYLTGGVWSLNGAESMQETMQATIHVPAQHEDGPEDDPQLVGITARNIPREAQLAAENLGISLATLLLNKGAKNILDVARQLNDAH
;
A
#
# COMPACT_ATOMS: atom_id res chain seq x y z
N MET A 1 -70.97 2.30 8.30
CA MET A 1 -70.25 2.02 7.04
C MET A 1 -68.87 1.51 7.40
N SER A 2 -68.52 0.31 6.91
CA SER A 2 -67.17 -0.31 6.73
C SER A 2 -66.13 -0.13 7.85
N GLY A 3 -65.55 -1.14 8.51
CA GLY A 3 -65.41 -2.56 8.21
C GLY A 3 -63.93 -2.97 8.39
N ASN A 4 -63.70 -4.00 9.22
CA ASN A 4 -62.53 -4.92 9.32
C ASN A 4 -61.14 -4.31 9.62
N GLY A 5 -60.24 -4.89 10.42
CA GLY A 5 -60.12 -6.23 11.00
C GLY A 5 -58.66 -6.70 10.90
N ASN A 6 -58.14 -7.34 11.96
CA ASN A 6 -56.93 -8.20 12.02
C ASN A 6 -55.54 -7.53 11.84
N ALA A 7 -54.43 -7.99 12.45
CA ALA A 7 -54.13 -9.14 13.32
C ALA A 7 -52.80 -8.88 14.06
N ALA A 8 -52.62 -9.58 15.18
CA ALA A 8 -51.37 -9.70 15.93
C ALA A 8 -50.38 -10.69 15.29
N ALA A 9 -49.07 -10.44 15.45
CA ALA A 9 -48.03 -11.47 15.35
C ALA A 9 -46.78 -11.08 16.16
N THR A 10 -46.73 -11.62 17.39
CA THR A 10 -45.59 -12.24 18.09
C THR A 10 -44.16 -11.75 17.80
N ALA A 11 -43.57 -11.12 18.82
CA ALA A 11 -42.13 -10.96 18.99
C ALA A 11 -41.49 -12.29 19.44
N VAL A 12 -40.43 -12.72 18.75
CA VAL A 12 -39.59 -13.86 19.12
C VAL A 12 -38.25 -13.31 19.61
N SER A 13 -37.95 -13.57 20.88
CA SER A 13 -36.66 -13.30 21.52
C SER A 13 -35.65 -14.40 21.13
N PRO A 14 -34.40 -14.08 20.79
CA PRO A 14 -33.37 -15.10 20.63
C PRO A 14 -32.69 -15.42 21.97
N GLU A 15 -32.70 -16.70 22.35
CA GLU A 15 -31.91 -17.25 23.46
C GLU A 15 -30.40 -17.21 23.16
N PRO A 16 -29.54 -17.11 24.19
CA PRO A 16 -28.10 -17.05 24.02
C PRO A 16 -27.47 -18.42 23.76
N VAL A 17 -26.72 -18.53 22.67
CA VAL A 17 -25.89 -19.70 22.35
C VAL A 17 -24.60 -19.65 23.18
N THR A 18 -24.52 -20.52 24.19
CA THR A 18 -23.29 -20.83 24.93
C THR A 18 -22.32 -21.64 24.06
N LEU A 19 -21.22 -21.01 23.65
CA LEU A 19 -20.07 -21.70 23.04
C LEU A 19 -19.18 -22.27 24.15
N ALA A 20 -19.17 -23.60 24.26
CA ALA A 20 -18.27 -24.35 25.12
C ALA A 20 -16.82 -24.22 24.63
N SER A 21 -15.93 -23.86 25.54
CA SER A 21 -14.49 -23.81 25.38
C SER A 21 -13.88 -25.21 25.43
N SER A 22 -13.37 -25.71 24.29
CA SER A 22 -12.51 -26.90 24.29
C SER A 22 -11.07 -26.47 24.57
N GLY A 23 -10.57 -26.90 25.73
CA GLY A 23 -9.26 -26.57 26.25
C GLY A 23 -8.11 -27.22 25.48
N PHE A 24 -7.10 -26.40 25.18
CA PHE A 24 -5.76 -26.81 24.81
C PHE A 24 -5.02 -27.27 26.08
N ARG A 25 -4.46 -28.50 26.07
CA ARG A 25 -3.42 -28.94 27.02
C ARG A 25 -2.14 -29.24 26.23
N PRO A 26 -0.96 -28.75 26.66
CA PRO A 26 0.31 -29.17 26.09
C PRO A 26 0.88 -30.36 26.87
N SER A 27 1.27 -31.42 26.16
CA SER A 27 2.14 -32.47 26.71
C SER A 27 3.55 -32.29 26.16
N GLY A 28 4.49 -31.98 27.05
CA GLY A 28 5.92 -32.03 26.74
C GLY A 28 6.44 -33.48 26.78
N ALA A 29 7.41 -33.77 25.92
CA ALA A 29 8.42 -34.80 26.14
C ALA A 29 9.65 -34.49 25.27
N THR A 30 10.75 -34.25 25.96
CA THR A 30 12.14 -34.28 25.50
C THR A 30 12.53 -35.65 24.95
N ILE A 31 13.50 -35.69 24.02
CA ILE A 31 14.68 -36.58 23.96
C ILE A 31 15.30 -36.46 22.56
N GLY A 32 16.59 -36.11 22.49
CA GLY A 32 17.43 -36.25 21.28
C GLY A 32 18.39 -37.44 21.39
N PRO A 33 19.08 -37.80 20.30
CA PRO A 33 20.51 -38.15 20.38
C PRO A 33 21.32 -37.56 19.20
N LYS A 34 22.41 -36.82 19.45
CA LYS A 34 23.83 -37.26 19.44
C LYS A 34 24.33 -37.89 18.13
N LEU A 35 25.07 -37.08 17.36
CA LEU A 35 25.97 -37.47 16.26
C LEU A 35 27.32 -38.01 16.81
N PRO A 36 27.99 -38.97 16.12
CA PRO A 36 29.40 -39.29 16.34
C PRO A 36 30.34 -38.57 15.33
N PRO A 37 31.63 -38.40 15.66
CA PRO A 37 32.59 -37.68 14.82
C PRO A 37 33.36 -38.63 13.87
N SER A 38 33.66 -38.16 12.66
CA SER A 38 34.56 -38.82 11.71
C SER A 38 35.96 -38.23 11.80
N VAL A 39 36.92 -39.13 12.01
CA VAL A 39 38.36 -38.90 12.24
C VAL A 39 39.08 -38.55 10.93
N VAL A 40 40.01 -37.60 11.03
CA VAL A 40 40.99 -37.23 9.98
C VAL A 40 42.23 -38.12 10.13
N TYR A 41 42.66 -38.76 9.04
CA TYR A 41 44.01 -39.31 8.88
C TYR A 41 44.56 -38.85 7.53
N CYS A 42 45.70 -38.16 7.53
CA CYS A 42 46.60 -38.11 6.37
C CYS A 42 48.04 -38.17 6.87
N ASN A 43 48.73 -39.21 6.41
CA ASN A 43 50.08 -39.60 6.77
C ASN A 43 51.13 -38.75 6.04
N SER A 44 52.26 -38.57 6.71
CA SER A 44 53.48 -37.91 6.25
C SER A 44 54.45 -38.87 5.52
N ASN A 45 55.40 -38.25 4.82
CA ASN A 45 56.69 -38.74 4.32
C ASN A 45 56.78 -39.60 3.05
N SER A 46 57.43 -39.03 2.03
CA SER A 46 58.77 -39.47 1.61
C SER A 46 59.37 -38.46 0.62
N GLY A 47 60.56 -37.93 0.93
CA GLY A 47 61.32 -37.06 0.04
C GLY A 47 62.20 -37.82 -0.95
N SER A 48 62.74 -37.08 -1.93
CA SER A 48 64.12 -37.23 -2.43
C SER A 48 64.45 -36.09 -3.40
N SER A 49 65.63 -35.52 -3.19
CA SER A 49 66.30 -34.48 -3.96
C SER A 49 66.84 -34.99 -5.30
N CYS A 50 66.92 -34.11 -6.31
CA CYS A 50 68.03 -34.10 -7.28
C CYS A 50 68.16 -32.70 -7.93
N HIS A 51 69.36 -32.14 -7.82
CA HIS A 51 69.85 -30.93 -8.51
C HIS A 51 70.11 -31.25 -9.99
N PHE A 52 69.74 -30.38 -10.94
CA PHE A 52 70.46 -30.26 -12.22
C PHE A 52 70.33 -28.85 -12.83
N SER A 53 71.40 -28.48 -13.54
CA SER A 53 71.86 -27.16 -13.96
C SER A 53 70.99 -26.40 -14.98
N LEU A 54 71.20 -25.08 -14.99
CA LEU A 54 70.80 -24.11 -16.03
C LEU A 54 71.06 -24.61 -17.46
N VAL A 55 70.09 -24.37 -18.34
CA VAL A 55 70.32 -24.01 -19.74
C VAL A 55 69.35 -22.89 -20.13
N SER A 56 69.92 -21.76 -20.52
CA SER A 56 69.23 -20.65 -21.18
C SER A 56 68.78 -21.08 -22.57
N SER A 57 67.50 -20.90 -22.89
CA SER A 57 67.09 -20.69 -24.29
C SER A 57 65.94 -19.69 -24.35
N CYS A 58 66.22 -18.58 -25.02
CA CYS A 58 65.20 -17.64 -25.47
C CYS A 58 64.30 -18.35 -26.48
N PHE A 59 63.01 -18.48 -26.18
CA PHE A 59 61.99 -18.74 -27.18
C PHE A 59 60.88 -17.71 -27.04
N SER A 60 60.73 -16.90 -28.09
CA SER A 60 59.59 -16.00 -28.28
C SER A 60 58.32 -16.83 -28.38
N GLY A 61 57.32 -16.50 -27.57
CA GLY A 61 56.08 -17.28 -27.52
C GLY A 61 54.94 -16.45 -26.99
N SER A 62 54.27 -15.76 -27.92
CA SER A 62 52.89 -15.26 -27.88
C SER A 62 52.19 -15.27 -26.52
N VAL A 63 51.93 -14.08 -25.98
CA VAL A 63 50.98 -13.85 -24.87
C VAL A 63 49.64 -14.43 -25.31
N ARG A 64 49.34 -15.66 -24.86
CA ARG A 64 47.98 -16.17 -24.84
C ARG A 64 47.22 -15.26 -23.88
N LYS A 65 46.45 -14.32 -24.43
CA LYS A 65 45.32 -13.71 -23.73
C LYS A 65 44.48 -14.87 -23.19
N GLN A 66 44.62 -15.16 -21.90
CA GLN A 66 43.59 -15.86 -21.18
C GLN A 66 42.33 -15.03 -21.40
N LYS A 67 41.35 -15.60 -22.12
CA LYS A 67 39.98 -15.09 -22.08
C LYS A 67 39.64 -15.07 -20.60
N GLU A 68 39.48 -13.87 -20.04
CA GLU A 68 38.68 -13.69 -18.84
C GLU A 68 37.34 -14.37 -19.14
N GLU A 69 37.14 -15.54 -18.54
CA GLU A 69 35.81 -16.12 -18.45
C GLU A 69 34.96 -15.07 -17.77
N ASN A 70 34.02 -14.53 -18.54
CA ASN A 70 33.09 -13.52 -18.14
C ASN A 70 32.16 -14.16 -17.10
N SER A 71 32.62 -14.26 -15.85
CA SER A 71 31.76 -14.56 -14.71
C SER A 71 30.61 -13.55 -14.76
N PRO A 72 29.34 -13.98 -14.77
CA PRO A 72 28.23 -13.05 -14.91
C PRO A 72 28.34 -12.02 -13.78
N LYS A 73 28.57 -10.75 -14.14
CA LYS A 73 28.49 -9.66 -13.18
C LYS A 73 27.09 -9.72 -12.58
N MET A 74 27.00 -10.16 -11.33
CA MET A 74 25.75 -10.21 -10.59
C MET A 74 25.16 -8.81 -10.58
N ARG A 75 24.08 -8.59 -11.35
CA ARG A 75 23.41 -7.29 -11.45
C ARG A 75 22.78 -6.99 -10.08
N VAL A 76 23.26 -5.95 -9.42
CA VAL A 76 22.66 -5.43 -8.18
C VAL A 76 21.39 -4.68 -8.55
N ILE A 77 20.27 -5.02 -7.92
CA ILE A 77 18.98 -4.34 -8.10
C ILE A 77 18.91 -3.17 -7.12
N ARG A 78 18.81 -1.95 -7.65
CA ARG A 78 18.82 -0.72 -6.84
C ARG A 78 17.40 -0.28 -6.53
N VAL A 79 17.11 -0.06 -5.25
CA VAL A 79 15.77 0.23 -4.76
C VAL A 79 15.74 1.63 -4.17
N GLY A 80 15.04 2.54 -4.84
CA GLY A 80 14.82 3.90 -4.37
C GLY A 80 13.81 3.97 -3.23
N THR A 81 14.07 4.83 -2.24
CA THR A 81 13.13 5.09 -1.15
C THR A 81 13.29 6.50 -0.58
N ARG A 82 12.25 7.00 0.08
CA ARG A 82 12.33 8.25 0.84
C ARG A 82 13.06 8.03 2.16
N LYS A 83 13.64 9.10 2.71
CA LYS A 83 14.28 9.08 4.04
C LYS A 83 13.32 8.92 5.22
N SER A 84 12.01 9.03 5.00
CA SER A 84 10.99 8.81 6.03
C SER A 84 11.07 7.38 6.61
N GLN A 85 10.96 7.26 7.93
CA GLN A 85 10.99 5.96 8.61
C GLN A 85 9.93 4.98 8.06
N LEU A 86 8.70 5.44 7.82
CA LEU A 86 7.66 4.58 7.26
C LEU A 86 7.99 4.14 5.83
N ALA A 87 8.52 5.03 5.00
CA ALA A 87 8.92 4.70 3.63
C ALA A 87 10.05 3.65 3.64
N ARG A 88 11.01 3.79 4.56
CA ARG A 88 12.08 2.81 4.72
C ARG A 88 11.54 1.43 5.12
N ILE A 89 10.65 1.36 6.12
CA ILE A 89 10.00 0.10 6.54
C ILE A 89 9.25 -0.55 5.37
N GLN A 90 8.52 0.23 4.59
CA GLN A 90 7.80 -0.26 3.40
C GLN A 90 8.78 -0.84 2.37
N THR A 91 9.85 -0.11 2.06
CA THR A 91 10.89 -0.60 1.16
C THR A 91 11.56 -1.86 1.67
N ASP A 92 11.95 -1.89 2.95
CA ASP A 92 12.59 -3.05 3.57
C ASP A 92 11.66 -4.29 3.49
N SER A 93 10.35 -4.11 3.68
CA SER A 93 9.37 -5.21 3.57
C SER A 93 9.27 -5.80 2.14
N VAL A 94 9.30 -4.95 1.11
CA VAL A 94 9.28 -5.39 -0.30
C VAL A 94 10.60 -6.09 -0.65
N VAL A 95 11.73 -5.50 -0.25
CA VAL A 95 13.06 -6.09 -0.48
C VAL A 95 13.22 -7.42 0.24
N ALA A 96 12.68 -7.56 1.44
CA ALA A 96 12.70 -8.83 2.17
C ALA A 96 11.96 -9.93 1.39
N THR A 97 10.78 -9.63 0.84
CA THR A 97 10.02 -10.56 0.00
C THR A 97 10.78 -10.93 -1.28
N LEU A 98 11.35 -9.94 -1.97
CA LEU A 98 12.16 -10.19 -3.18
C LEU A 98 13.41 -11.02 -2.89
N LYS A 99 14.11 -10.77 -1.77
CA LYS A 99 15.27 -11.58 -1.35
C LYS A 99 14.88 -13.02 -1.03
N ALA A 100 13.71 -13.24 -0.44
CA ALA A 100 13.22 -14.58 -0.14
C ALA A 100 12.91 -15.37 -1.42
N LEU A 101 12.36 -14.71 -2.43
CA LEU A 101 12.01 -15.31 -3.73
C LEU A 101 13.22 -15.44 -4.67
N TYR A 102 14.20 -14.54 -4.56
CA TYR A 102 15.42 -14.53 -5.38
C TYR A 102 16.69 -14.47 -4.52
N PRO A 103 17.08 -15.57 -3.81
CA PRO A 103 18.21 -15.56 -2.88
C PRO A 103 19.56 -15.25 -3.52
N GLY A 104 19.69 -15.48 -4.83
CA GLY A 104 20.90 -15.18 -5.59
C GLY A 104 21.05 -13.71 -5.98
N LEU A 105 19.99 -12.90 -5.92
CA LEU A 105 20.04 -11.50 -6.32
C LEU A 105 20.48 -10.59 -5.17
N GLN A 106 21.26 -9.58 -5.51
CA GLN A 106 21.68 -8.55 -4.57
C GLN A 106 20.78 -7.32 -4.71
N PHE A 107 20.41 -6.74 -3.58
CA PHE A 107 19.56 -5.55 -3.53
C PHE A 107 20.26 -4.45 -2.74
N GLU A 108 20.35 -3.25 -3.33
CA GLU A 108 20.92 -2.06 -2.72
C GLU A 108 19.81 -1.02 -2.50
N ILE A 109 19.67 -0.48 -1.29
CA ILE A 109 18.65 0.53 -0.98
C ILE A 109 19.27 1.93 -1.03
N ILE A 110 18.75 2.77 -1.92
CA ILE A 110 19.20 4.14 -2.16
C ILE A 110 18.17 5.11 -1.58
N ALA A 111 18.52 5.73 -0.46
CA ALA A 111 17.62 6.65 0.25
C ALA A 111 17.79 8.10 -0.24
N MET A 112 16.69 8.70 -0.69
CA MET A 112 16.64 10.04 -1.27
C MET A 112 15.73 10.97 -0.47
N SER A 113 16.00 12.28 -0.53
CA SER A 113 15.14 13.29 0.08
C SER A 113 14.22 13.87 -1.00
N THR A 114 12.92 13.92 -0.75
CA THR A 114 11.96 14.56 -1.66
C THR A 114 11.59 15.97 -1.19
N THR A 115 11.02 16.78 -2.08
CA THR A 115 10.54 18.13 -1.74
C THR A 115 9.48 18.09 -0.64
N GLY A 116 8.59 17.09 -0.65
CA GLY A 116 7.61 16.91 0.41
C GLY A 116 8.19 16.55 1.79
N ASP A 117 9.43 16.07 1.87
CA ASP A 117 10.13 15.90 3.15
C ASP A 117 10.68 17.24 3.70
N LYS A 118 10.88 18.23 2.83
CA LYS A 118 11.43 19.55 3.18
C LYS A 118 10.35 20.58 3.49
N ILE A 119 9.19 20.48 2.83
CA ILE A 119 8.06 21.43 3.02
C ILE A 119 7.08 20.86 4.05
N LEU A 120 7.26 21.24 5.32
CA LEU A 120 6.39 20.82 6.43
C LEU A 120 5.32 21.86 6.80
N ASP A 121 5.49 23.11 6.37
CA ASP A 121 4.75 24.28 6.88
C ASP A 121 3.64 24.81 5.94
N THR A 122 3.51 24.25 4.73
CA THR A 122 2.46 24.63 3.77
C THR A 122 1.41 23.53 3.66
N ALA A 123 0.14 23.91 3.50
CA ALA A 123 -0.93 22.92 3.35
C ALA A 123 -0.72 22.09 2.07
N LEU A 124 -0.77 20.75 2.15
CA LEU A 124 -0.63 19.86 0.99
C LEU A 124 -1.59 20.22 -0.17
N SER A 125 -2.79 20.71 0.16
CA SER A 125 -3.77 21.23 -0.80
C SER A 125 -3.27 22.45 -1.59
N LYS A 126 -2.43 23.30 -0.98
CA LYS A 126 -1.88 24.53 -1.55
C LYS A 126 -0.62 24.33 -2.37
N ILE A 127 0.05 23.20 -2.21
CA ILE A 127 1.36 22.97 -2.86
C ILE A 127 1.17 22.67 -4.36
N GLY A 128 -0.05 22.37 -4.83
CA GLY A 128 -0.41 22.31 -6.26
C GLY A 128 0.29 21.22 -7.09
N GLU A 129 1.36 20.61 -6.58
CA GLU A 129 2.16 19.65 -7.29
C GLU A 129 1.63 18.23 -7.09
N LYS A 130 1.04 17.69 -8.17
CA LYS A 130 0.53 16.30 -8.30
C LYS A 130 1.60 15.20 -8.06
N SER A 131 2.82 15.55 -7.65
CA SER A 131 3.99 14.64 -7.54
C SER A 131 4.96 15.00 -6.41
N LEU A 132 4.52 15.70 -5.34
CA LEU A 132 5.41 16.24 -4.29
C LEU A 132 6.34 15.19 -3.61
N PHE A 133 5.93 13.93 -3.62
CA PHE A 133 6.67 12.83 -3.00
C PHE A 133 7.26 11.81 -4.00
N THR A 134 6.98 11.95 -5.30
CA THR A 134 7.37 10.97 -6.33
C THR A 134 8.40 11.53 -7.31
N LYS A 135 8.37 12.83 -7.59
CA LYS A 135 9.19 13.48 -8.63
C LYS A 135 10.68 13.18 -8.56
N GLU A 136 11.32 13.29 -7.40
CA GLU A 136 12.76 13.02 -7.28
C GLU A 136 13.10 11.53 -7.46
N LEU A 137 12.17 10.63 -7.11
CA LEU A 137 12.32 9.19 -7.28
C LEU A 137 12.11 8.78 -8.74
N GLU A 138 11.13 9.39 -9.42
CA GLU A 138 10.89 9.25 -10.86
C GLU A 138 12.11 9.71 -11.67
N HIS A 139 12.74 10.83 -11.31
CA HIS A 139 14.00 11.26 -11.95
C HIS A 139 15.15 10.27 -11.74
N ALA A 140 15.24 9.63 -10.56
CA ALA A 140 16.24 8.60 -10.31
C ALA A 140 15.97 7.34 -11.14
N LEU A 141 14.71 6.95 -11.34
CA LEU A 141 14.33 5.88 -12.26
C LEU A 141 14.70 6.22 -13.71
N GLU A 142 14.37 7.44 -14.16
CA GLU A 142 14.66 7.93 -15.52
C GLU A 142 16.17 7.93 -15.82
N ARG A 143 16.98 8.36 -14.86
CA ARG A 143 18.45 8.40 -14.97
C ARG A 143 19.13 7.05 -14.77
N ASN A 144 18.35 5.98 -14.57
CA ASN A 144 18.86 4.67 -14.19
C ASN A 144 19.78 4.75 -12.95
N GLU A 145 19.48 5.61 -11.98
CA GLU A 145 20.15 5.68 -10.67
C GLU A 145 19.59 4.61 -9.71
N VAL A 146 18.29 4.34 -9.82
CA VAL A 146 17.58 3.22 -9.17
C VAL A 146 16.83 2.40 -10.22
N ASP A 147 16.43 1.18 -9.88
CA ASP A 147 15.73 0.26 -10.78
C ASP A 147 14.24 0.12 -10.46
N LEU A 148 13.89 0.22 -9.16
CA LEU A 148 12.51 0.23 -8.69
C LEU A 148 12.36 1.14 -7.47
N VAL A 149 11.14 1.61 -7.22
CA VAL A 149 10.81 2.47 -6.08
C VAL A 149 9.55 1.95 -5.39
N VAL A 150 9.52 2.00 -4.05
CA VAL A 150 8.37 1.52 -3.26
C VAL A 150 7.56 2.69 -2.71
N HIS A 151 6.25 2.67 -2.93
CA HIS A 151 5.30 3.70 -2.49
C HIS A 151 4.13 3.11 -1.72
N SER A 152 3.51 3.92 -0.87
CA SER A 152 2.10 3.67 -0.53
C SER A 152 1.26 3.93 -1.77
N LEU A 153 0.44 2.97 -2.21
CA LEU A 153 -0.25 3.07 -3.50
C LEU A 153 -1.17 4.30 -3.60
N LYS A 154 -1.77 4.72 -2.48
CA LYS A 154 -2.60 5.92 -2.39
C LYS A 154 -1.87 7.24 -2.67
N ASP A 155 -0.53 7.24 -2.60
CA ASP A 155 0.30 8.41 -2.83
C ASP A 155 0.72 8.52 -4.31
N LEU A 156 0.45 7.49 -5.12
CA LEU A 156 0.70 7.50 -6.57
C LEU A 156 -0.52 8.04 -7.32
N PRO A 157 -0.36 9.00 -8.25
CA PRO A 157 -1.46 9.51 -9.05
C PRO A 157 -2.09 8.40 -9.90
N THR A 158 -3.34 8.56 -10.32
CA THR A 158 -4.03 7.60 -11.21
C THR A 158 -3.49 7.60 -12.63
N VAL A 159 -2.78 8.67 -13.01
CA VAL A 159 -2.04 8.80 -14.28
C VAL A 159 -0.58 9.05 -13.92
N LEU A 160 0.28 8.10 -14.22
CA LEU A 160 1.73 8.23 -14.03
C LEU A 160 2.34 9.04 -15.19
N PRO A 161 3.49 9.71 -15.00
CA PRO A 161 4.20 10.33 -16.10
C PRO A 161 4.63 9.30 -17.17
N PRO A 162 4.75 9.69 -18.43
CA PRO A 162 5.21 8.80 -19.50
C PRO A 162 6.56 8.16 -19.17
N GLY A 163 6.69 6.85 -19.41
CA GLY A 163 7.93 6.11 -19.14
C GLY A 163 7.93 5.36 -17.81
N PHE A 164 6.94 5.59 -16.93
CA PHE A 164 6.79 4.85 -15.66
C PHE A 164 5.52 4.00 -15.63
N THR A 165 5.53 2.97 -14.80
CA THR A 165 4.39 2.11 -14.49
C THR A 165 4.52 1.54 -13.08
N ILE A 166 3.39 1.15 -12.48
CA ILE A 166 3.35 0.34 -11.27
C ILE A 166 3.53 -1.12 -11.71
N GLY A 167 4.74 -1.64 -11.54
CA GLY A 167 5.10 -3.01 -11.89
C GLY A 167 4.60 -4.06 -10.90
N ALA A 168 4.28 -3.66 -9.66
CA ALA A 168 3.69 -4.56 -8.67
C ALA A 168 2.71 -3.86 -7.72
N VAL A 169 1.62 -4.56 -7.37
CA VAL A 169 0.70 -4.21 -6.29
C VAL A 169 0.77 -5.30 -5.22
N CYS A 170 1.44 -4.99 -4.11
CA CYS A 170 1.65 -5.94 -3.01
C CYS A 170 0.34 -6.20 -2.25
N LYS A 171 0.28 -7.36 -1.57
CA LYS A 171 -0.82 -7.74 -0.69
C LYS A 171 -1.23 -6.61 0.27
N ARG A 172 -2.53 -6.33 0.33
CA ARG A 172 -3.09 -5.22 1.13
C ARG A 172 -3.04 -5.52 2.62
N GLU A 173 -2.54 -4.55 3.38
CA GLU A 173 -2.79 -4.47 4.82
C GLU A 173 -4.15 -3.82 5.11
N CYS A 174 -4.50 -3.68 6.40
CA CYS A 174 -5.74 -3.05 6.84
C CYS A 174 -5.98 -1.69 6.15
N PRO A 175 -7.02 -1.56 5.30
CA PRO A 175 -7.25 -0.35 4.52
C PRO A 175 -7.96 0.75 5.32
N TYR A 176 -8.49 0.42 6.49
CA TYR A 176 -9.31 1.34 7.28
C TYR A 176 -8.52 2.52 7.86
N ASP A 177 -9.25 3.58 8.15
CA ASP A 177 -8.76 4.65 9.00
C ASP A 177 -8.86 4.24 10.47
N ALA A 178 -7.97 4.80 11.29
CA ALA A 178 -7.86 4.51 12.71
C ALA A 178 -7.80 5.81 13.51
N VAL A 179 -8.37 5.76 14.71
CA VAL A 179 -8.35 6.83 15.69
C VAL A 179 -7.28 6.53 16.73
N VAL A 180 -6.40 7.49 16.98
CA VAL A 180 -5.52 7.49 18.14
C VAL A 180 -5.98 8.60 19.07
N PHE A 181 -6.36 8.22 20.29
CA PHE A 181 -6.87 9.15 21.29
C PHE A 181 -5.74 9.75 22.12
N HIS A 182 -5.93 10.99 22.58
CA HIS A 182 -5.08 11.59 23.59
C HIS A 182 -5.11 10.68 24.83
N PRO A 183 -4.00 10.54 25.61
CA PRO A 183 -3.95 9.68 26.80
C PRO A 183 -5.06 9.88 27.85
N LYS A 184 -5.80 10.99 27.78
CA LYS A 184 -6.94 11.32 28.67
C LYS A 184 -8.23 10.60 28.28
N PHE A 185 -8.32 10.11 27.04
CA PHE A 185 -9.52 9.51 26.46
C PHE A 185 -9.30 8.03 26.12
N VAL A 186 -8.42 7.34 26.86
CA VAL A 186 -8.25 5.88 26.71
C VAL A 186 -9.59 5.17 26.98
N GLY A 187 -9.96 4.24 26.10
CA GLY A 187 -11.22 3.51 26.16
C GLY A 187 -12.45 4.28 25.64
N LYS A 188 -12.27 5.51 25.14
CA LYS A 188 -13.32 6.25 24.42
C LYS A 188 -13.34 5.89 22.94
N THR A 189 -14.44 6.28 22.30
CA THR A 189 -14.67 6.25 20.85
C THR A 189 -15.01 7.67 20.38
N LEU A 190 -15.06 7.91 19.07
CA LEU A 190 -15.50 9.21 18.55
C LEU A 190 -16.92 9.58 19.03
N GLU A 191 -17.82 8.60 19.12
CA GLU A 191 -19.21 8.78 19.62
C GLU A 191 -19.26 9.24 21.08
N THR A 192 -18.25 8.89 21.88
CA THR A 192 -18.25 9.08 23.34
C THR A 192 -17.28 10.17 23.79
N LEU A 193 -16.63 10.86 22.84
CA LEU A 193 -15.85 12.06 23.11
C LEU A 193 -16.77 13.21 23.56
N PRO A 194 -16.30 14.09 24.47
CA PRO A 194 -17.06 15.28 24.84
C PRO A 194 -17.38 16.15 23.62
N GLU A 195 -18.53 16.83 23.66
CA GLU A 195 -18.87 17.83 22.65
C GLU A 195 -17.75 18.86 22.48
N LYS A 196 -17.56 19.30 21.23
CA LYS A 196 -16.51 20.24 20.80
C LYS A 196 -15.07 19.72 21.00
N SER A 197 -14.90 18.43 21.27
CA SER A 197 -13.56 17.82 21.25
C SER A 197 -12.92 17.97 19.87
N VAL A 198 -11.64 18.33 19.87
CA VAL A 198 -10.88 18.60 18.64
C VAL A 198 -10.22 17.33 18.12
N VAL A 199 -10.50 16.97 16.87
CA VAL A 199 -9.95 15.82 16.17
C VAL A 199 -9.02 16.29 15.05
N GLY A 200 -7.76 15.81 15.09
CA GLY A 200 -6.71 16.21 14.16
C GLY A 200 -6.69 15.40 12.86
N THR A 201 -6.90 16.03 11.72
CA THR A 201 -6.67 15.46 10.38
C THR A 201 -6.44 16.53 9.32
N SER A 202 -5.45 16.37 8.45
CA SER A 202 -5.25 17.22 7.26
C SER A 202 -5.80 16.61 5.96
N SER A 203 -6.57 15.52 6.05
CA SER A 203 -7.22 14.90 4.90
C SER A 203 -8.64 15.44 4.75
N LEU A 204 -8.93 16.07 3.62
CA LEU A 204 -10.27 16.58 3.30
C LEU A 204 -11.30 15.45 3.28
N ARG A 205 -10.94 14.29 2.70
CA ARG A 205 -11.75 13.05 2.73
C ARG A 205 -12.18 12.65 4.14
N ARG A 206 -11.24 12.65 5.10
CA ARG A 206 -11.53 12.28 6.49
C ARG A 206 -12.38 13.34 7.17
N ALA A 207 -12.00 14.60 7.02
CA ALA A 207 -12.70 15.72 7.64
C ALA A 207 -14.17 15.77 7.19
N ALA A 208 -14.44 15.71 5.89
CA ALA A 208 -15.81 15.78 5.36
C ALA A 208 -16.70 14.63 5.87
N GLN A 209 -16.21 13.39 5.83
CA GLN A 209 -16.98 12.23 6.30
C GLN A 209 -17.24 12.30 7.81
N LEU A 210 -16.22 12.64 8.60
CA LEU A 210 -16.32 12.64 10.05
C LEU A 210 -17.08 13.85 10.58
N GLN A 211 -17.02 15.02 9.92
CA GLN A 211 -17.88 16.17 10.24
C GLN A 211 -19.36 15.84 10.03
N ARG A 212 -19.68 15.14 8.92
CA ARG A 212 -21.03 14.66 8.66
C ARG A 212 -21.50 13.66 9.72
N LYS A 213 -20.66 12.70 10.09
CA LYS A 213 -21.00 11.62 11.02
C LYS A 213 -21.04 12.08 12.49
N PHE A 214 -20.13 12.97 12.87
CA PHE A 214 -19.91 13.44 14.24
C PHE A 214 -20.01 14.97 14.32
N PRO A 215 -21.21 15.55 14.11
CA PRO A 215 -21.39 17.01 14.06
C PRO A 215 -21.11 17.72 15.40
N HIS A 216 -21.04 16.96 16.49
CA HIS A 216 -20.70 17.46 17.82
C HIS A 216 -19.18 17.61 18.05
N LEU A 217 -18.32 17.17 17.11
CA LEU A 217 -16.86 17.27 17.21
C LEU A 217 -16.31 18.38 16.30
N GLU A 218 -15.14 18.92 16.68
CA GLU A 218 -14.40 19.88 15.86
C GLU A 218 -13.27 19.18 15.10
N PHE A 219 -13.07 19.50 13.82
CA PHE A 219 -11.99 18.91 13.02
C PHE A 219 -10.97 19.97 12.63
N LYS A 220 -9.72 19.79 13.04
CA LYS A 220 -8.60 20.72 12.77
C LYS A 220 -7.46 20.02 12.06
N SER A 221 -6.71 20.78 11.26
CA SER A 221 -5.56 20.26 10.53
C SER A 221 -4.40 19.93 11.46
N ILE A 222 -3.74 18.79 11.25
CA ILE A 222 -2.52 18.41 11.97
C ILE A 222 -1.40 17.98 10.99
N ARG A 223 -0.27 18.70 11.05
CA ARG A 223 0.89 18.50 10.17
C ARG A 223 2.03 17.73 10.83
N GLY A 224 2.88 17.14 10.00
CA GLY A 224 4.02 16.32 10.37
C GLY A 224 3.88 14.86 9.90
N ASN A 225 4.98 14.11 9.96
CA ASN A 225 4.98 12.65 9.81
C ASN A 225 4.30 11.99 11.04
N LEU A 226 4.18 10.66 11.03
CA LEU A 226 3.49 9.93 12.11
C LEU A 226 4.09 10.20 13.50
N ASN A 227 5.42 10.20 13.63
CA ASN A 227 6.11 10.52 14.89
C ASN A 227 5.71 11.92 15.41
N THR A 228 5.78 12.94 14.56
CA THR A 228 5.44 14.32 14.95
C THR A 228 3.97 14.45 15.33
N ARG A 229 3.06 13.78 14.62
CA ARG A 229 1.62 13.85 14.92
C ARG A 229 1.26 13.18 16.24
N LEU A 230 1.84 12.01 16.53
CA LEU A 230 1.65 11.34 17.82
C LEU A 230 2.24 12.15 18.96
N ARG A 231 3.44 12.73 18.78
CA ARG A 231 4.02 13.62 19.79
C ARG A 231 3.12 14.82 20.07
N LYS A 232 2.59 15.49 19.04
CA LYS A 232 1.63 16.58 19.21
C LYS A 232 0.36 16.14 19.97
N LEU A 233 -0.15 14.96 19.68
CA LEU A 233 -1.30 14.40 20.40
C LEU A 233 -0.97 14.11 21.87
N ASP A 234 0.22 13.62 22.16
CA ASP A 234 0.60 13.18 23.51
C ASP A 234 1.00 14.38 24.41
N GLU A 235 1.68 15.38 23.83
CA GLU A 235 2.25 16.51 24.58
C GLU A 235 1.33 17.74 24.62
N LEU A 236 0.55 18.00 23.57
CA LEU A 236 -0.28 19.20 23.48
C LEU A 236 -1.73 18.89 23.88
N GLN A 237 -2.39 19.86 24.50
CA GLN A 237 -3.81 19.77 24.85
C GLN A 237 -4.74 20.20 23.70
N GLU A 238 -4.20 20.40 22.50
CA GLU A 238 -4.95 20.88 21.33
C GLU A 238 -5.86 19.80 20.72
N PHE A 239 -5.42 18.53 20.73
CA PHE A 239 -6.13 17.43 20.07
C PHE A 239 -6.62 16.40 21.09
N SER A 240 -7.90 16.07 21.03
CA SER A 240 -8.50 14.96 21.79
C SER A 240 -8.27 13.62 21.10
N ALA A 241 -8.16 13.63 19.77
CA ALA A 241 -7.80 12.47 18.96
C ALA A 241 -7.17 12.91 17.63
N ILE A 242 -6.50 12.00 16.94
CA ILE A 242 -6.07 12.20 15.54
C ILE A 242 -6.47 11.00 14.68
N ILE A 243 -6.69 11.25 13.39
CA ILE A 243 -7.06 10.20 12.43
C ILE A 243 -5.88 9.84 11.53
N LEU A 244 -5.52 8.55 11.54
CA LEU A 244 -4.40 7.98 10.79
C LEU A 244 -4.85 6.78 9.96
N ALA A 245 -3.98 6.25 9.10
CA ALA A 245 -4.24 4.99 8.41
C ALA A 245 -3.80 3.82 9.30
N ALA A 246 -4.63 2.80 9.46
CA ALA A 246 -4.34 1.63 10.30
C ALA A 246 -3.04 0.93 9.85
N ALA A 247 -2.88 0.67 8.55
CA ALA A 247 -1.66 0.08 7.99
C ALA A 247 -0.38 0.88 8.30
N GLY A 248 -0.48 2.22 8.37
CA GLY A 248 0.66 3.06 8.73
C GLY A 248 1.12 2.84 10.18
N LEU A 249 0.16 2.71 11.11
CA LEU A 249 0.44 2.42 12.51
C LEU A 249 0.97 0.99 12.68
N GLN A 250 0.39 0.02 11.98
CA GLN A 250 0.80 -1.39 12.01
C GLN A 250 2.26 -1.56 11.56
N ARG A 251 2.65 -0.96 10.43
CA ARG A 251 4.03 -1.00 9.93
C ARG A 251 5.05 -0.39 10.89
N MET A 252 4.64 0.64 11.62
CA MET A 252 5.49 1.28 12.63
C MET A 252 5.58 0.48 13.93
N GLY A 253 4.85 -0.64 14.06
CA GLY A 253 4.76 -1.42 15.28
C GLY A 253 3.90 -0.75 16.36
N TRP A 254 2.98 0.13 15.97
CA TRP A 254 2.18 0.96 16.87
C TRP A 254 0.69 0.59 16.88
N GLN A 255 0.36 -0.66 16.56
CA GLN A 255 -1.01 -1.17 16.64
C GLN A 255 -1.65 -0.94 18.02
N ASN A 256 -0.86 -0.96 19.10
CA ASN A 256 -1.35 -0.72 20.47
C ASN A 256 -1.79 0.74 20.71
N ARG A 257 -1.44 1.68 19.81
CA ARG A 257 -1.90 3.06 19.87
C ARG A 257 -3.30 3.24 19.29
N VAL A 258 -3.80 2.26 18.52
CA VAL A 258 -5.13 2.33 17.92
C VAL A 258 -6.18 2.19 19.00
N GLY A 259 -7.03 3.20 19.15
CA GLY A 259 -8.18 3.13 20.06
C GLY A 259 -9.48 2.73 19.37
N GLN A 260 -9.65 3.08 18.09
CA GLN A 260 -10.82 2.73 17.28
C GLN A 260 -10.41 2.54 15.83
N ILE A 261 -10.91 1.48 15.19
CA ILE A 261 -10.87 1.31 13.73
C ILE A 261 -12.20 1.82 13.18
N LEU A 262 -12.14 2.66 12.14
CA LEU A 262 -13.33 3.26 11.53
C LEU A 262 -13.83 2.38 10.38
N HIS A 263 -15.07 1.93 10.50
CA HIS A 263 -15.77 1.15 9.50
C HIS A 263 -16.33 2.03 8.37
N PRO A 264 -16.75 1.45 7.23
CA PRO A 264 -17.23 2.22 6.07
C PRO A 264 -18.38 3.18 6.38
N GLU A 265 -19.23 2.86 7.37
CA GLU A 265 -20.36 3.68 7.83
C GLU A 265 -19.93 4.93 8.61
N GLU A 266 -18.67 4.97 9.05
CA GLU A 266 -18.05 6.09 9.76
C GLU A 266 -17.07 6.84 8.85
N CYS A 267 -16.17 6.11 8.16
CA CYS A 267 -15.19 6.69 7.25
C CYS A 267 -14.68 5.68 6.22
N MET A 268 -15.16 5.78 4.98
CA MET A 268 -14.60 5.06 3.83
C MET A 268 -13.17 5.54 3.55
N TYR A 269 -12.31 4.60 3.13
CA TYR A 269 -10.87 4.83 3.01
C TYR A 269 -10.47 5.48 1.69
N ALA A 270 -9.22 5.96 1.61
CA ALA A 270 -8.66 6.49 0.37
C ALA A 270 -8.36 5.36 -0.63
N VAL A 271 -8.51 5.64 -1.92
CA VAL A 271 -8.14 4.75 -3.02
C VAL A 271 -6.71 4.22 -2.85
N GLY A 272 -6.53 2.90 -2.91
CA GLY A 272 -5.22 2.25 -2.72
C GLY A 272 -4.68 2.27 -1.29
N GLN A 273 -5.44 2.76 -0.28
CA GLN A 273 -4.96 2.76 1.10
C GLN A 273 -4.70 1.34 1.62
N GLY A 274 -3.57 1.14 2.27
CA GLY A 274 -3.14 -0.16 2.80
C GLY A 274 -2.26 -0.96 1.85
N ALA A 275 -2.36 -0.73 0.54
CA ALA A 275 -1.51 -1.38 -0.46
C ALA A 275 -0.17 -0.65 -0.65
N LEU A 276 0.87 -1.40 -1.03
CA LEU A 276 2.12 -0.85 -1.55
C LEU A 276 2.16 -1.03 -3.06
N GLY A 277 2.63 -0.01 -3.77
CA GLY A 277 2.92 -0.04 -5.19
C GLY A 277 4.43 0.01 -5.43
N VAL A 278 4.92 -0.78 -6.38
CA VAL A 278 6.31 -0.74 -6.85
C VAL A 278 6.34 -0.06 -8.21
N GLU A 279 6.91 1.15 -8.25
CA GLU A 279 7.06 1.93 -9.47
C GLU A 279 8.38 1.58 -10.17
N VAL A 280 8.32 1.39 -11.49
CA VAL A 280 9.44 0.98 -12.34
C VAL A 280 9.37 1.70 -13.69
N ARG A 281 10.44 1.60 -14.49
CA ARG A 281 10.42 2.04 -15.89
C ARG A 281 9.51 1.12 -16.71
N ALA A 282 8.59 1.71 -17.47
CA ALA A 282 7.57 0.98 -18.25
C ALA A 282 8.13 0.08 -19.37
N LYS A 283 9.38 0.32 -19.80
CA LYS A 283 10.05 -0.46 -20.86
C LYS A 283 11.14 -1.40 -20.34
N ASP A 284 11.33 -1.50 -19.03
CA ASP A 284 12.36 -2.35 -18.42
C ASP A 284 11.76 -3.72 -18.08
N GLN A 285 11.81 -4.64 -19.05
CA GLN A 285 11.17 -5.96 -18.92
C GLN A 285 11.82 -6.81 -17.83
N ASP A 286 13.15 -6.79 -17.71
CA ASP A 286 13.87 -7.50 -16.65
C ASP A 286 13.33 -7.15 -15.25
N ILE A 287 13.07 -5.86 -15.00
CA ILE A 287 12.56 -5.39 -13.71
C ILE A 287 11.07 -5.70 -13.58
N LEU A 288 10.27 -5.54 -14.63
CA LEU A 288 8.84 -5.89 -14.62
C LEU A 288 8.62 -7.37 -14.28
N ASP A 289 9.38 -8.25 -14.91
CA ASP A 289 9.32 -9.69 -14.67
C ASP A 289 9.75 -10.03 -13.23
N LEU A 290 10.81 -9.38 -12.74
CA LEU A 290 11.30 -9.55 -11.38
C LEU A 290 10.27 -9.12 -10.32
N VAL A 291 9.62 -7.96 -10.50
CA VAL A 291 8.67 -7.44 -9.50
C VAL A 291 7.28 -8.05 -9.65
N GLY A 292 6.94 -8.63 -10.81
CA GLY A 292 5.63 -9.20 -11.09
C GLY A 292 5.21 -10.28 -10.09
N VAL A 293 6.17 -11.00 -9.51
CA VAL A 293 5.93 -12.00 -8.44
C VAL A 293 5.32 -11.42 -7.17
N LEU A 294 5.43 -10.10 -6.97
CA LEU A 294 4.90 -9.40 -5.80
C LEU A 294 3.41 -9.06 -5.94
N HIS A 295 2.81 -9.21 -7.13
CA HIS A 295 1.38 -8.97 -7.33
C HIS A 295 0.55 -9.91 -6.46
N ASP A 296 -0.31 -9.32 -5.63
CA ASP A 296 -1.41 -10.04 -4.99
C ASP A 296 -2.68 -9.85 -5.84
N PRO A 297 -3.23 -10.92 -6.45
CA PRO A 297 -4.31 -10.78 -7.42
C PRO A 297 -5.57 -10.11 -6.86
N GLU A 298 -5.96 -10.44 -5.61
CA GLU A 298 -7.11 -9.82 -4.96
C GLU A 298 -6.89 -8.31 -4.76
N THR A 299 -5.74 -7.93 -4.21
CA THR A 299 -5.40 -6.53 -3.98
C THR A 299 -5.29 -5.76 -5.29
N LEU A 300 -4.67 -6.34 -6.30
CA LEU A 300 -4.52 -5.76 -7.63
C LEU A 300 -5.88 -5.40 -8.24
N LEU A 301 -6.81 -6.36 -8.31
CA LEU A 301 -8.14 -6.16 -8.89
C LEU A 301 -8.93 -5.09 -8.14
N ARG A 302 -8.92 -5.14 -6.80
CA ARG A 302 -9.54 -4.11 -5.96
C ARG A 302 -8.94 -2.73 -6.23
N CYS A 303 -7.62 -2.62 -6.32
CA CYS A 303 -6.95 -1.35 -6.55
C CYS A 303 -7.15 -0.81 -7.98
N ILE A 304 -7.26 -1.68 -9.00
CA ILE A 304 -7.63 -1.28 -10.36
C ILE A 304 -9.02 -0.62 -10.35
N ALA A 305 -10.01 -1.28 -9.75
CA ALA A 305 -11.37 -0.74 -9.65
C ALA A 305 -11.41 0.61 -8.91
N GLU A 306 -10.73 0.72 -7.77
CA GLU A 306 -10.66 1.98 -7.00
C GLU A 306 -9.97 3.11 -7.78
N ARG A 307 -8.86 2.82 -8.47
CA ARG A 307 -8.11 3.82 -9.25
C ARG A 307 -8.86 4.22 -10.51
N ALA A 308 -9.55 3.30 -11.17
CA ALA A 308 -10.41 3.57 -12.32
C ALA A 308 -11.57 4.49 -11.94
N PHE A 309 -12.24 4.20 -10.82
CA PHE A 309 -13.26 5.07 -10.23
C PHE A 309 -12.74 6.49 -10.00
N LEU A 310 -11.61 6.63 -9.30
CA LEU A 310 -11.04 7.94 -9.00
C LEU A 310 -10.61 8.70 -10.26
N ARG A 311 -9.96 8.01 -11.21
CA ARG A 311 -9.53 8.59 -12.49
C ARG A 311 -10.70 9.14 -13.29
N HIS A 312 -11.79 8.37 -13.38
CA HIS A 312 -12.96 8.74 -14.17
C HIS A 312 -13.79 9.86 -13.52
N LEU A 313 -13.78 9.99 -12.20
CA LEU A 313 -14.30 11.17 -11.50
C LEU A 313 -13.44 12.43 -11.68
N GLU A 314 -12.30 12.32 -12.37
CA GLU A 314 -11.23 13.32 -12.40
C GLU A 314 -10.77 13.74 -11.00
N GLY A 315 -10.94 12.85 -10.02
CA GLY A 315 -10.60 13.10 -8.63
C GLY A 315 -9.09 12.99 -8.41
N GLY A 316 -8.52 14.00 -7.75
CA GLY A 316 -7.14 13.96 -7.25
C GLY A 316 -7.09 13.91 -5.73
N CYS A 317 -5.89 14.02 -5.15
CA CYS A 317 -5.70 14.08 -3.68
C CYS A 317 -6.38 15.28 -2.99
N SER A 318 -6.85 16.26 -3.77
CA SER A 318 -7.42 17.53 -3.28
C SER A 318 -8.95 17.53 -3.17
N VAL A 319 -9.63 16.40 -3.39
CA VAL A 319 -11.09 16.29 -3.28
C VAL A 319 -11.53 15.21 -2.29
N PRO A 320 -12.66 15.38 -1.57
CA PRO A 320 -13.19 14.36 -0.65
C PRO A 320 -13.82 13.18 -1.42
N VAL A 321 -12.99 12.28 -1.92
CA VAL A 321 -13.41 11.02 -2.57
C VAL A 321 -12.95 9.84 -1.72
N ALA A 322 -13.81 8.84 -1.53
CA ALA A 322 -13.50 7.65 -0.77
C ALA A 322 -14.09 6.39 -1.41
N VAL A 323 -13.55 5.25 -1.01
CA VAL A 323 -13.97 3.93 -1.52
C VAL A 323 -13.99 2.89 -0.41
N HIS A 324 -14.73 1.82 -0.66
CA HIS A 324 -14.65 0.55 0.03
C HIS A 324 -14.76 -0.58 -1.00
N THR A 325 -13.91 -1.60 -0.89
CA THR A 325 -13.90 -2.77 -1.76
C THR A 325 -13.84 -4.05 -0.97
N ALA A 326 -14.54 -5.06 -1.46
CA ALA A 326 -14.49 -6.42 -0.95
C ALA A 326 -14.52 -7.40 -2.12
N MET A 327 -13.74 -8.47 -2.03
CA MET A 327 -13.91 -9.64 -2.90
C MET A 327 -14.50 -10.77 -2.08
N LYS A 328 -15.67 -11.26 -2.47
CA LYS A 328 -16.38 -12.32 -1.75
C LYS A 328 -17.25 -13.09 -2.74
N ASP A 329 -17.28 -14.42 -2.62
CA ASP A 329 -18.19 -15.29 -3.39
C ASP A 329 -18.10 -15.08 -4.92
N GLY A 330 -16.89 -14.84 -5.45
CA GLY A 330 -16.65 -14.59 -6.88
C GLY A 330 -17.11 -13.23 -7.39
N GLN A 331 -17.40 -12.29 -6.47
CA GLN A 331 -17.85 -10.94 -6.77
C GLN A 331 -16.85 -9.92 -6.24
N LEU A 332 -16.55 -8.90 -7.05
CA LEU A 332 -15.90 -7.67 -6.60
C LEU A 332 -16.98 -6.64 -6.30
N TYR A 333 -17.04 -6.18 -5.06
CA TYR A 333 -17.88 -5.07 -4.61
C TYR A 333 -17.04 -3.79 -4.58
N LEU A 334 -17.59 -2.71 -5.12
CA LEU A 334 -17.03 -1.36 -5.01
C LEU A 334 -18.12 -0.41 -4.55
N THR A 335 -17.94 0.15 -3.36
CA THR A 335 -18.66 1.32 -2.86
C THR A 335 -17.78 2.53 -3.06
N GLY A 336 -18.33 3.60 -3.61
CA GLY A 336 -17.62 4.84 -3.91
C GLY A 336 -18.45 6.02 -3.48
N GLY A 337 -17.80 7.06 -2.97
CA GLY A 337 -18.49 8.25 -2.48
C GLY A 337 -17.73 9.54 -2.69
N VAL A 338 -18.49 10.63 -2.79
CA VAL A 338 -18.01 12.02 -2.86
C VAL A 338 -18.71 12.87 -1.80
N TRP A 339 -18.01 13.87 -1.25
CA TRP A 339 -18.55 14.81 -0.27
C TRP A 339 -18.13 16.24 -0.56
N SER A 340 -18.94 17.21 -0.15
CA SER A 340 -18.51 18.60 -0.02
C SER A 340 -17.44 18.73 1.08
N LEU A 341 -16.64 19.80 1.09
CA LEU A 341 -15.55 19.96 2.07
C LEU A 341 -16.02 19.90 3.54
N ASN A 342 -17.24 20.36 3.82
CA ASN A 342 -17.87 20.33 5.14
C ASN A 342 -18.73 19.07 5.39
N GLY A 343 -18.83 18.16 4.42
CA GLY A 343 -19.62 16.93 4.52
C GLY A 343 -21.14 17.08 4.41
N ALA A 344 -21.66 18.30 4.23
CA ALA A 344 -23.10 18.56 4.14
C ALA A 344 -23.76 17.87 2.94
N GLU A 345 -23.11 17.94 1.78
CA GLU A 345 -23.51 17.21 0.58
C GLU A 345 -22.70 15.92 0.47
N SER A 346 -23.37 14.83 0.10
CA SER A 346 -22.72 13.53 -0.10
C SER A 346 -23.47 12.70 -1.13
N MET A 347 -22.74 11.95 -1.95
CA MET A 347 -23.29 10.89 -2.80
C MET A 347 -22.47 9.63 -2.60
N GLN A 348 -23.14 8.50 -2.40
CA GLN A 348 -22.50 7.21 -2.17
C GLN A 348 -23.32 6.14 -2.90
N GLU A 349 -22.65 5.33 -3.71
CA GLU A 349 -23.28 4.23 -4.43
C GLU A 349 -22.41 2.98 -4.34
N THR A 350 -23.04 1.83 -4.53
CA THR A 350 -22.35 0.53 -4.57
C THR A 350 -22.68 -0.18 -5.87
N MET A 351 -21.66 -0.73 -6.51
CA MET A 351 -21.80 -1.64 -7.64
C MET A 351 -21.01 -2.91 -7.37
N GLN A 352 -21.35 -3.97 -8.09
CA GLN A 352 -20.63 -5.24 -8.05
C GLN A 352 -20.45 -5.80 -9.47
N ALA A 353 -19.44 -6.64 -9.65
CA ALA A 353 -19.23 -7.39 -10.88
C ALA A 353 -18.71 -8.79 -10.57
N THR A 354 -19.14 -9.78 -11.35
CA THR A 354 -18.65 -11.15 -11.27
C THR A 354 -17.20 -11.18 -11.72
N ILE A 355 -16.27 -11.30 -10.77
CA ILE A 355 -14.83 -11.31 -11.01
C ILE A 355 -14.23 -12.36 -10.09
N HIS A 356 -13.72 -13.43 -10.68
CA HIS A 356 -13.02 -14.47 -9.94
C HIS A 356 -11.58 -14.02 -9.69
N VAL A 357 -11.09 -14.21 -8.47
CA VAL A 357 -9.67 -13.99 -8.17
C VAL A 357 -8.89 -15.10 -8.87
N PRO A 358 -7.97 -14.75 -9.79
CA PRO A 358 -7.24 -15.75 -10.53
C PRO A 358 -6.25 -16.46 -9.61
N ALA A 359 -6.27 -17.79 -9.63
CA ALA A 359 -5.40 -18.64 -8.81
C ALA A 359 -4.05 -18.96 -9.49
N GLN A 360 -3.97 -18.75 -10.81
CA GLN A 360 -2.79 -19.05 -11.62
C GLN A 360 -2.27 -17.77 -12.27
N HIS A 361 -0.95 -17.72 -12.42
CA HIS A 361 -0.30 -16.71 -13.26
C HIS A 361 -0.41 -17.11 -14.73
N GLU A 362 -0.53 -16.10 -15.60
CA GLU A 362 -0.49 -16.28 -17.05
C GLU A 362 0.77 -15.62 -17.62
N ASP A 363 1.18 -16.01 -18.83
CA ASP A 363 2.21 -15.30 -19.57
C ASP A 363 1.52 -14.37 -20.58
N GLY A 364 1.12 -13.19 -20.09
CA GLY A 364 0.38 -12.20 -20.87
C GLY A 364 1.29 -11.45 -21.87
N PRO A 365 0.73 -10.93 -22.97
CA PRO A 365 1.51 -10.31 -24.03
C PRO A 365 2.21 -9.02 -23.58
N GLU A 366 3.43 -8.77 -24.09
CA GLU A 366 4.25 -7.63 -23.66
C GLU A 366 3.69 -6.26 -24.06
N ASP A 367 2.91 -6.21 -25.15
CA ASP A 367 2.37 -5.00 -25.76
C ASP A 367 1.03 -4.54 -25.15
N ASP A 368 0.45 -5.32 -24.23
CA ASP A 368 -0.76 -4.93 -23.52
C ASP A 368 -0.55 -3.63 -22.74
N PRO A 369 -1.43 -2.61 -22.92
CA PRO A 369 -1.26 -1.33 -22.25
C PRO A 369 -1.52 -1.48 -20.75
N GLN A 370 -0.80 -0.69 -19.96
CA GLN A 370 -1.06 -0.55 -18.52
C GLN A 370 -2.49 -0.08 -18.24
N LEU A 371 -3.11 -0.58 -17.17
CA LEU A 371 -4.43 -0.17 -16.72
C LEU A 371 -4.29 0.75 -15.51
N VAL A 372 -4.83 1.96 -15.59
CA VAL A 372 -4.78 2.97 -14.51
C VAL A 372 -3.39 3.10 -13.85
N GLY A 373 -2.33 3.05 -14.65
CA GLY A 373 -0.94 3.15 -14.20
C GLY A 373 -0.27 1.84 -13.79
N ILE A 374 -0.91 0.68 -13.97
CA ILE A 374 -0.45 -0.63 -13.49
C ILE A 374 -0.14 -1.58 -14.65
N THR A 375 1.02 -2.22 -14.60
CA THR A 375 1.40 -3.34 -15.47
C THR A 375 1.38 -4.63 -14.67
N ALA A 376 0.49 -5.55 -15.03
CA ALA A 376 0.34 -6.86 -14.37
C ALA A 376 0.10 -7.96 -15.42
N ARG A 377 1.10 -8.20 -16.28
CA ARG A 377 0.97 -9.17 -17.38
C ARG A 377 0.88 -10.60 -16.92
N ASN A 378 1.40 -10.87 -15.72
CA ASN A 378 1.35 -12.19 -15.10
C ASN A 378 0.00 -12.52 -14.45
N ILE A 379 -1.02 -11.67 -14.62
CA ILE A 379 -2.37 -11.83 -14.06
C ILE A 379 -3.38 -11.76 -15.22
N PRO A 380 -4.41 -12.64 -15.27
CA PRO A 380 -5.38 -12.65 -16.36
C PRO A 380 -6.00 -11.29 -16.68
N ARG A 381 -5.89 -10.89 -17.95
CA ARG A 381 -6.27 -9.55 -18.43
C ARG A 381 -7.77 -9.29 -18.32
N GLU A 382 -8.59 -10.31 -18.55
CA GLU A 382 -10.06 -10.22 -18.48
C GLU A 382 -10.55 -9.73 -17.11
N ALA A 383 -10.01 -10.31 -16.03
CA ALA A 383 -10.36 -9.91 -14.67
C ALA A 383 -9.97 -8.45 -14.39
N GLN A 384 -8.80 -8.02 -14.88
CA GLN A 384 -8.34 -6.64 -14.73
C GLN A 384 -9.24 -5.63 -15.46
N LEU A 385 -9.64 -5.95 -16.70
CA LEU A 385 -10.57 -5.12 -17.48
C LEU A 385 -11.95 -5.06 -16.83
N ALA A 386 -12.45 -6.17 -16.28
CA ALA A 386 -13.71 -6.19 -15.54
C ALA A 386 -13.65 -5.30 -14.29
N ALA A 387 -12.53 -5.31 -13.56
CA ALA A 387 -12.33 -4.44 -12.41
C ALA A 387 -12.26 -2.96 -12.81
N GLU A 388 -11.56 -2.61 -13.89
CA GLU A 388 -11.52 -1.25 -14.42
C GLU A 388 -12.93 -0.76 -14.82
N ASN A 389 -13.68 -1.60 -15.54
CA ASN A 389 -15.05 -1.32 -15.97
C ASN A 389 -16.00 -1.10 -14.79
N LEU A 390 -15.86 -1.87 -13.70
CA LEU A 390 -16.64 -1.66 -12.48
C LEU A 390 -16.38 -0.26 -11.90
N GLY A 391 -15.12 0.15 -11.84
CA GLY A 391 -14.72 1.47 -11.38
C GLY A 391 -15.26 2.60 -12.25
N ILE A 392 -15.15 2.47 -13.58
CA ILE A 392 -15.70 3.43 -14.54
C ILE A 392 -17.22 3.54 -14.39
N SER A 393 -17.92 2.41 -14.34
CA SER A 393 -19.38 2.36 -14.26
C SER A 393 -19.91 3.07 -13.01
N LEU A 394 -19.27 2.83 -11.86
CA LEU A 394 -19.64 3.50 -10.62
C LEU A 394 -19.39 5.01 -10.70
N ALA A 395 -18.25 5.43 -11.25
CA ALA A 395 -17.95 6.84 -11.43
C ALA A 395 -18.95 7.52 -12.37
N THR A 396 -19.30 6.89 -13.50
CA THR A 396 -20.34 7.38 -14.42
C THR A 396 -21.69 7.52 -13.72
N LEU A 397 -22.09 6.55 -12.89
CA LEU A 397 -23.33 6.63 -12.10
C LEU A 397 -23.32 7.85 -11.18
N LEU A 398 -22.23 8.08 -10.43
CA LEU A 398 -22.10 9.24 -9.55
C LEU A 398 -22.13 10.56 -10.33
N LEU A 399 -21.43 10.64 -11.46
CA LEU A 399 -21.43 11.83 -12.33
C LEU A 399 -22.84 12.15 -12.84
N ASN A 400 -23.59 11.14 -13.28
CA ASN A 400 -24.98 11.29 -13.71
C ASN A 400 -25.92 11.75 -12.58
N LYS A 401 -25.61 11.38 -11.32
CA LYS A 401 -26.32 11.87 -10.14
C LYS A 401 -25.91 13.28 -9.68
N GLY A 402 -24.91 13.89 -10.32
CA GLY A 402 -24.47 15.26 -10.04
C GLY A 402 -23.19 15.38 -9.20
N ALA A 403 -22.42 14.30 -9.03
CA ALA A 403 -21.16 14.32 -8.27
C ALA A 403 -20.16 15.38 -8.76
N LYS A 404 -20.20 15.72 -10.06
CA LYS A 404 -19.33 16.76 -10.65
C LYS A 404 -19.45 18.10 -9.93
N ASN A 405 -20.68 18.52 -9.61
CA ASN A 405 -20.91 19.81 -8.94
C ASN A 405 -20.28 19.85 -7.54
N ILE A 406 -20.43 18.77 -6.77
CA ILE A 406 -19.82 18.63 -5.44
C ILE A 406 -18.29 18.73 -5.54
N LEU A 407 -17.70 18.02 -6.51
CA LEU A 407 -16.26 18.00 -6.72
C LEU A 407 -15.71 19.36 -7.19
N ASP A 408 -16.39 20.04 -8.11
CA ASP A 408 -15.96 21.34 -8.64
C ASP A 408 -15.98 22.42 -7.55
N VAL A 409 -17.05 22.46 -6.74
CA VAL A 409 -17.13 23.37 -5.58
C VAL A 409 -16.04 23.05 -4.56
N ALA A 410 -15.81 21.76 -4.28
CA ALA A 410 -14.76 21.36 -3.35
C ALA A 410 -13.35 21.77 -3.83
N ARG A 411 -13.07 21.67 -5.14
CA ARG A 411 -11.80 22.13 -5.74
C ARG A 411 -11.65 23.64 -5.60
N GLN A 412 -12.66 24.40 -6.02
CA GLN A 412 -12.63 25.88 -5.98
C GLN A 412 -12.38 26.41 -4.56
N LEU A 413 -13.10 25.87 -3.58
CA LEU A 413 -12.94 26.26 -2.17
C LEU A 413 -11.56 25.85 -1.61
N ASN A 414 -11.03 24.72 -2.05
CA ASN A 414 -9.72 24.26 -1.63
C ASN A 414 -8.58 25.09 -2.24
N ASP A 415 -8.75 25.61 -3.46
CA ASP A 415 -7.77 26.47 -4.13
C ASP A 415 -7.83 27.93 -3.63
N ALA A 416 -8.98 28.37 -3.13
CA ALA A 416 -9.19 29.73 -2.61
C ALA A 416 -8.64 29.96 -1.19
N HIS A 417 -8.35 28.90 -0.43
CA HIS A 417 -7.94 28.95 0.98
C HIS A 417 -6.53 28.50 1.21
#